data_AF-A0A0W0GG50-F1
#
_entry.id   AF-A0A0W0GG50-F1
#
_cell.length_a   1.000
_cell.length_b   1.000
_cell.length_c   1.000
_cell.angle_alpha   90.00
_cell.angle_beta   90.00
_cell.angle_gamma   90.00
#
_symmetry.space_group_name_H-M   'P 1'
#
loop_
_entity.id
_entity.type
_entity.pdbx_description
1 polymer ?
#
loop_
_entity_poly.entity_id
_entity_poly.type
_entity_poly.pdbx_seq_one_letter_code
_entity_poly.pdbx_strand_id
1 'polypeptide(L)'
;MLDTVLMIAGYISVPLVLLSVFAMVRTIGKPRPLVALGLLLQVVFSAAFLVLYRFLLDIGEPTTLSLALLAAGLAGGAFQGFTTKLDVSGDRVTAKRSVFYLLIWGLSFSATQLLAMLGQDTIAAYGLSSVYLATGIAVGMNGTLLARRMMVSASGHPAGIRAASACPACGSANAPGRKFCGACGRSLAAAAAGTACPACGNTASPGQSFCNRCGRSLR
;
A
#
# COMPACT_ATOMS: atom_id res chain seq x y z
N MET A 1 -6.02 32.40 32.80
CA MET A 1 -6.48 31.00 32.71
C MET A 1 -6.23 30.42 31.32
N LEU A 2 -6.64 31.11 30.24
CA LEU A 2 -6.40 30.66 28.87
C LEU A 2 -4.91 30.48 28.53
N ASP A 3 -4.05 31.43 28.93
CA ASP A 3 -2.60 31.36 28.65
C ASP A 3 -1.92 30.15 29.30
N THR A 4 -2.29 29.86 30.55
CA THR A 4 -1.80 28.68 31.28
C THR A 4 -2.24 27.39 30.59
N VAL A 5 -3.47 27.32 30.09
CA VAL A 5 -4.00 26.17 29.35
C VAL A 5 -3.26 25.98 28.03
N LEU A 6 -3.03 27.06 27.26
CA LEU A 6 -2.28 27.01 26.00
C LEU A 6 -0.82 26.58 26.23
N MET A 7 -0.19 27.07 27.29
CA MET A 7 1.18 26.68 27.66
C MET A 7 1.26 25.19 28.00
N ILE A 8 0.34 24.68 28.82
CA ILE A 8 0.26 23.25 29.17
C ILE A 8 0.00 22.40 27.92
N ALA A 9 -0.92 22.82 27.05
CA ALA A 9 -1.20 22.14 25.78
C ALA A 9 0.05 22.06 24.89
N GLY A 10 0.81 23.15 24.81
CA GLY A 10 2.10 23.19 24.11
C GLY A 10 3.07 22.15 24.66
N TYR A 11 3.28 22.10 25.98
CA TYR A 11 4.17 21.12 26.61
C TYR A 11 3.74 19.66 26.43
N ILE A 12 2.43 19.38 26.39
CA ILE A 12 1.91 18.02 26.17
C ILE A 12 2.00 17.62 24.69
N SER A 13 1.90 18.58 23.76
CA SER A 13 1.96 18.30 22.32
C SER A 13 3.30 17.72 21.88
N VAL A 14 4.42 18.17 22.47
CA VAL A 14 5.78 17.73 22.13
C VAL A 14 5.98 16.22 22.36
N PRO A 15 5.78 15.67 23.58
CA PRO A 15 5.94 14.24 23.81
C PRO A 15 4.94 13.39 23.03
N LEU A 16 3.72 13.89 22.76
CA LEU A 16 2.75 13.21 21.91
C LEU A 16 3.23 13.08 20.47
N VAL A 17 3.78 14.15 19.89
CA VAL A 17 4.35 14.12 18.54
C VAL A 17 5.54 13.18 18.50
N LEU A 18 6.45 13.24 19.48
CA LEU A 18 7.60 12.33 19.58
C LEU A 18 7.16 10.86 19.66
N LEU A 19 6.16 10.55 20.51
CA LEU A 19 5.58 9.22 20.63
C LEU A 19 4.96 8.75 19.31
N SER A 20 4.22 9.64 18.62
CA SER A 20 3.60 9.32 17.33
C SER A 20 4.62 9.04 16.23
N VAL A 21 5.70 9.84 16.16
CA VAL A 21 6.78 9.66 15.18
C VAL A 21 7.52 8.36 15.48
N PHE A 22 7.82 8.10 16.75
CA PHE A 22 8.45 6.86 17.17
C PHE A 22 7.60 5.62 16.84
N ALA A 23 6.30 5.66 17.15
CA ALA A 23 5.36 4.60 16.78
C ALA A 23 5.29 4.43 15.26
N MET A 24 5.27 5.54 14.50
CA MET A 24 5.29 5.53 13.04
C MET A 24 6.54 4.83 12.51
N VAL A 25 7.74 5.22 12.96
CA VAL A 25 9.04 4.64 12.57
C VAL A 25 9.07 3.13 12.83
N ARG A 26 8.59 2.67 14.00
CA ARG A 26 8.53 1.24 14.35
C ARG A 26 7.59 0.41 13.48
N THR A 27 6.71 1.06 12.73
CA THR A 27 5.74 0.37 11.88
C THR A 27 6.12 0.39 10.40
N ILE A 28 7.22 1.04 10.03
CA ILE A 28 7.69 1.10 8.64
C ILE A 28 8.17 -0.26 8.17
N GLY A 29 7.94 -0.54 6.89
CA GLY A 29 8.28 -1.81 6.25
C GLY A 29 7.28 -2.95 6.54
N LYS A 30 6.43 -2.82 7.56
CA LYS A 30 5.36 -3.81 7.82
C LYS A 30 4.26 -3.65 6.76
N PRO A 31 3.87 -4.73 6.04
CA PRO A 31 2.77 -4.66 5.09
C PRO A 31 1.48 -4.34 5.84
N ARG A 32 0.74 -3.35 5.37
CA ARG A 32 -0.57 -2.98 5.93
C ARG A 32 -1.68 -3.21 4.90
N PRO A 33 -2.84 -3.74 5.33
CA PRO A 33 -3.96 -3.90 4.43
C PRO A 33 -4.47 -2.53 3.96
N LEU A 34 -4.66 -2.40 2.65
CA LEU A 34 -5.30 -1.24 2.05
C LEU A 34 -6.81 -1.45 2.02
N VAL A 35 -7.51 -0.76 2.92
CA VAL A 35 -8.97 -0.79 3.01
C VAL A 35 -9.53 0.33 2.14
N ALA A 36 -10.34 -0.02 1.13
CA ALA A 36 -10.93 0.97 0.22
C ALA A 36 -11.78 2.01 0.93
N LEU A 37 -12.58 1.59 1.91
CA LEU A 37 -13.40 2.51 2.69
C LEU A 37 -12.53 3.56 3.39
N GLY A 38 -11.40 3.16 3.98
CA GLY A 38 -10.47 4.10 4.61
C GLY A 38 -9.89 5.12 3.63
N LEU A 39 -9.48 4.66 2.44
CA LEU A 39 -8.97 5.54 1.38
C LEU A 39 -10.04 6.52 0.89
N LEU A 40 -11.27 6.03 0.67
CA LEU A 40 -12.40 6.83 0.21
C LEU A 40 -12.83 7.87 1.26
N LEU A 41 -12.97 7.46 2.51
CA LEU A 41 -13.26 8.37 3.61
C LEU A 41 -12.20 9.46 3.68
N GLN A 42 -10.91 9.12 3.55
CA GLN A 42 -9.84 10.12 3.59
C GLN A 42 -9.93 11.13 2.44
N VAL A 43 -10.25 10.70 1.21
CA VAL A 43 -10.50 11.60 0.08
C VAL A 43 -11.69 12.52 0.36
N VAL A 44 -12.82 11.94 0.78
CA VAL A 44 -14.06 12.69 1.01
C VAL A 44 -13.91 13.69 2.15
N PHE A 45 -13.34 13.28 3.29
CA PHE A 45 -13.12 14.17 4.43
C PHE A 45 -12.16 15.30 4.10
N SER A 46 -11.06 15.04 3.38
CA SER A 46 -10.14 16.10 2.95
C SER A 46 -10.82 17.12 2.02
N ALA A 47 -11.62 16.65 1.05
CA ALA A 47 -12.36 17.54 0.16
C ALA A 47 -13.45 18.33 0.90
N ALA A 48 -14.22 17.66 1.77
CA ALA A 48 -15.28 18.30 2.56
C ALA A 48 -14.70 19.34 3.52
N PHE A 49 -13.57 19.05 4.16
CA PHE A 49 -12.87 20.00 5.02
C PHE A 49 -12.43 21.25 4.23
N LEU A 50 -11.90 21.10 3.02
CA LEU A 50 -11.51 22.24 2.19
C LEU A 50 -12.71 23.10 1.77
N VAL A 51 -13.84 22.48 1.43
CA VAL A 51 -15.09 23.18 1.12
C VAL A 51 -15.59 23.96 2.34
N LEU A 52 -15.64 23.29 3.50
CA LEU A 52 -16.03 23.91 4.77
C LEU A 52 -15.09 25.07 5.14
N TYR A 53 -13.79 24.86 5.01
CA TYR A 53 -12.75 25.85 5.27
C TYR A 53 -12.90 27.10 4.39
N ARG A 54 -13.14 26.91 3.09
CA ARG A 54 -13.42 28.01 2.15
C ARG A 54 -14.68 28.77 2.53
N PHE A 55 -15.71 28.06 2.97
CA PHE A 55 -16.98 28.67 3.39
C PHE A 55 -16.85 29.46 4.70
N LEU A 56 -16.10 28.96 5.69
CA LEU A 56 -15.98 29.59 7.01
C LEU A 56 -15.15 30.86 7.00
N LEU A 57 -14.10 30.92 6.18
CA LEU A 57 -13.09 31.96 6.31
C LEU A 57 -13.41 33.21 5.49
N ASP A 58 -14.19 33.12 4.40
CA ASP A 58 -14.59 34.25 3.52
C ASP A 58 -13.47 35.26 3.21
N ILE A 59 -12.22 34.76 3.12
CA ILE A 59 -11.05 35.60 2.87
C ILE A 59 -10.92 35.75 1.36
N GLY A 60 -10.66 36.97 0.89
CA GLY A 60 -10.34 37.31 -0.50
C GLY A 60 -9.02 36.72 -1.00
N GLU A 61 -8.85 35.41 -0.89
CA GLU A 61 -7.68 34.66 -1.31
C GLU A 61 -7.52 34.68 -2.84
N PRO A 62 -6.28 34.80 -3.35
CA PRO A 62 -6.01 34.72 -4.78
C PRO A 62 -6.32 33.30 -5.29
N THR A 63 -7.51 33.13 -5.85
CA THR A 63 -8.05 31.83 -6.30
C THR A 63 -7.11 31.09 -7.24
N THR A 64 -6.36 31.82 -8.09
CA THR A 64 -5.35 31.25 -8.98
C THR A 64 -4.24 30.52 -8.23
N LEU A 65 -3.69 31.12 -7.16
CA LEU A 65 -2.64 30.49 -6.37
C LEU A 65 -3.18 29.28 -5.60
N SER A 66 -4.36 29.39 -5.00
CA SER A 66 -4.99 28.29 -4.26
C SER A 66 -5.26 27.08 -5.16
N LEU A 67 -5.77 27.30 -6.38
CA LEU A 67 -5.99 26.25 -7.37
C LEU A 67 -4.67 25.67 -7.89
N ALA A 68 -3.65 26.49 -8.12
CA ALA A 68 -2.32 26.02 -8.50
C ALA A 68 -1.70 25.13 -7.42
N LEU A 69 -1.83 25.51 -6.15
CA LEU A 69 -1.38 24.72 -5.00
C LEU A 69 -2.17 23.41 -4.86
N LEU A 70 -3.49 23.45 -5.03
CA LEU A 70 -4.32 22.26 -5.03
C LEU A 70 -3.90 21.29 -6.15
N ALA A 71 -3.69 21.79 -7.37
CA ALA A 71 -3.26 21.00 -8.52
C ALA A 71 -1.85 20.42 -8.30
N ALA A 72 -0.90 21.22 -7.80
CA ALA A 72 0.44 20.76 -7.45
C ALA A 72 0.38 19.65 -6.38
N GLY A 73 -0.48 19.82 -5.37
CA GLY A 73 -0.71 18.82 -4.33
C GLY A 73 -1.29 17.53 -4.89
N LEU A 74 -2.32 17.61 -5.74
CA LEU A 74 -2.91 16.45 -6.42
C LEU A 74 -1.86 15.70 -7.23
N ALA A 75 -1.04 16.40 -8.01
CA ALA A 75 0.03 15.81 -8.81
C ALA A 75 1.10 15.14 -7.93
N GLY A 76 1.58 15.83 -6.89
CA GLY A 76 2.59 15.29 -5.97
C GLY A 76 2.07 14.08 -5.19
N GLY A 77 0.84 14.17 -4.68
CA GLY A 77 0.15 13.06 -4.01
C GLY A 77 -0.06 11.87 -4.95
N ALA A 78 -0.49 12.11 -6.18
CA ALA A 78 -0.68 11.06 -7.17
C ALA A 78 0.64 10.38 -7.52
N PHE A 79 1.70 11.14 -7.79
CA PHE A 79 3.05 10.63 -8.04
C PHE A 79 3.53 9.74 -6.89
N GLN A 80 3.34 10.19 -5.65
CA GLN A 80 3.65 9.38 -4.47
C GLN A 80 2.78 8.11 -4.38
N GLY A 81 1.49 8.22 -4.72
CA GLY A 81 0.58 7.10 -4.81
C GLY A 81 1.02 6.05 -5.84
N PHE A 82 1.59 6.48 -6.97
CA PHE A 82 2.14 5.58 -8.01
C PHE A 82 3.43 4.90 -7.59
N THR A 83 4.31 5.60 -6.88
CA THR A 83 5.58 5.03 -6.39
C THR A 83 5.39 4.07 -5.20
N THR A 84 4.22 4.07 -4.57
CA THR A 84 3.90 3.14 -3.48
C THR A 84 3.77 1.70 -4.01
N LYS A 85 4.52 0.76 -3.43
CA LYS A 85 4.46 -0.66 -3.81
C LYS A 85 3.21 -1.33 -3.23
N LEU A 86 2.41 -1.92 -4.12
CA LEU A 86 1.25 -2.74 -3.80
C LEU A 86 1.61 -4.21 -3.93
N ASP A 87 1.15 -5.03 -2.98
CA ASP A 87 1.39 -6.47 -2.94
C ASP A 87 0.07 -7.17 -2.59
N VAL A 88 -0.17 -8.35 -3.14
CA VAL A 88 -1.40 -9.13 -2.92
C VAL A 88 -1.07 -10.28 -1.97
N SER A 89 -1.59 -10.19 -0.74
CA SER A 89 -1.41 -11.23 0.27
C SER A 89 -2.74 -11.94 0.52
N GLY A 90 -2.92 -13.08 -0.14
CA GLY A 90 -4.20 -13.79 -0.15
C GLY A 90 -5.28 -12.98 -0.85
N ASP A 91 -6.38 -12.72 -0.15
CA ASP A 91 -7.54 -11.95 -0.65
C ASP A 91 -7.43 -10.43 -0.36
N ARG A 92 -6.31 -9.98 0.20
CA ARG A 92 -6.12 -8.57 0.61
C ARG A 92 -4.99 -7.91 -0.17
N VAL A 93 -5.28 -6.72 -0.69
CA VAL A 93 -4.26 -5.81 -1.23
C VAL A 93 -3.56 -5.12 -0.06
N THR A 94 -2.24 -5.16 -0.05
CA THR A 94 -1.39 -4.57 0.98
C THR A 94 -0.44 -3.55 0.38
N ALA A 95 -0.03 -2.55 1.16
CA ALA A 95 1.00 -1.60 0.78
C ALA A 95 2.22 -1.72 1.69
N LYS A 96 3.41 -1.55 1.10
CA LYS A 96 4.66 -1.35 1.83
C LYS A 96 5.15 0.07 1.59
N ARG A 97 5.18 0.89 2.64
CA ARG A 97 5.75 2.25 2.60
C ARG A 97 7.27 2.19 2.78
N SER A 98 8.01 2.87 1.89
CA SER A 98 9.47 2.97 1.92
C SER A 98 9.95 3.91 3.03
N VAL A 99 11.14 3.66 3.57
CA VAL A 99 11.85 4.58 4.48
C VAL A 99 12.08 5.95 3.83
N PHE A 100 12.22 6.00 2.50
CA PHE A 100 12.40 7.23 1.73
C PHE A 100 11.25 8.25 1.95
N TYR A 101 10.05 7.77 2.28
CA TYR A 101 8.92 8.63 2.65
C TYR A 101 9.22 9.48 3.90
N LEU A 102 9.92 8.93 4.89
CA LEU A 102 10.29 9.68 6.10
C LEU A 102 11.26 10.81 5.80
N LEU A 103 12.19 10.59 4.88
CA LEU A 103 13.16 11.61 4.51
C LEU A 103 12.46 12.79 3.84
N ILE A 104 11.58 12.53 2.87
CA ILE A 104 10.79 13.59 2.21
C ILE A 104 9.91 14.31 3.24
N TRP A 105 9.22 13.56 4.10
CA TRP A 105 8.32 14.15 5.10
C TRP A 105 9.08 14.99 6.14
N GLY A 106 10.20 14.48 6.65
CA GLY A 106 11.07 15.18 7.60
C GLY A 106 11.68 16.44 7.00
N LEU A 107 12.15 16.39 5.75
CA LEU A 107 12.66 17.57 5.04
C LEU A 107 11.56 18.61 4.82
N SER A 108 10.36 18.19 4.41
CA SER A 108 9.21 19.08 4.24
C SER A 108 8.83 19.76 5.55
N PHE A 109 8.76 19.01 6.66
CA PHE A 109 8.45 19.56 7.97
C PHE A 109 9.51 20.56 8.42
N SER A 110 10.79 20.21 8.32
CA SER A 110 11.89 21.12 8.67
C SER A 110 11.88 22.39 7.82
N ALA A 111 11.56 22.29 6.52
CA ALA A 111 11.41 23.45 5.65
C ALA A 111 10.24 24.34 6.08
N THR A 112 9.09 23.75 6.44
CA THR A 112 7.94 24.50 6.98
C THR A 112 8.29 25.20 8.29
N GLN A 113 8.98 24.53 9.21
CA GLN A 113 9.41 25.13 10.47
C GLN A 113 10.40 26.28 10.24
N LEU A 114 11.33 26.12 9.29
CA LEU A 114 12.28 27.17 8.92
C LEU A 114 11.56 28.39 8.32
N LEU A 115 10.62 28.17 7.41
CA LEU A 115 9.80 29.25 6.82
C LEU A 115 8.97 29.98 7.87
N ALA A 116 8.40 29.26 8.84
CA ALA A 116 7.67 29.85 9.94
C ALA A 116 8.58 30.73 10.83
N MET A 117 9.84 30.33 11.04
CA MET A 117 10.81 31.13 11.81
C MET A 117 11.33 32.35 11.04
N LEU A 118 11.39 32.29 9.71
CA LEU A 118 11.85 33.39 8.85
C LEU A 118 10.79 34.47 8.60
N GLY A 119 9.61 34.32 9.21
CA GLY A 119 8.52 35.30 9.37
C GLY A 119 8.67 36.64 8.63
N GLN A 120 7.95 36.77 7.52
CA GLN A 120 7.42 38.05 7.09
C GLN A 120 5.90 37.98 7.21
N ASP A 121 5.25 39.03 7.72
CA ASP A 121 3.82 39.07 8.04
C ASP A 121 2.90 38.78 6.83
N THR A 122 3.44 38.79 5.61
CA THR A 122 2.80 38.32 4.38
C THR A 122 2.63 36.79 4.30
N ILE A 123 3.48 36.02 4.99
CA ILE A 123 3.49 34.54 5.00
C ILE A 123 2.32 33.98 5.83
N ALA A 124 1.78 34.72 6.80
CA ALA A 124 0.61 34.30 7.59
C ALA A 124 -0.67 34.22 6.73
N ALA A 125 -0.85 35.12 5.75
CA ALA A 125 -1.94 35.05 4.78
C ALA A 125 -1.77 33.87 3.82
N TYR A 126 -0.56 33.67 3.26
CA TYR A 126 -0.27 32.48 2.44
C TYR A 126 -0.30 31.16 3.25
N GLY A 127 -0.16 31.21 4.58
CA GLY A 127 -0.28 30.06 5.46
C GLY A 127 -1.64 29.37 5.32
N LEU A 128 -2.69 30.13 5.05
CA LEU A 128 -4.06 29.63 4.82
C LEU A 128 -4.18 28.93 3.46
N SER A 129 -3.38 29.31 2.47
CA SER A 129 -3.33 28.65 1.16
C SER A 129 -2.64 27.27 1.20
N SER A 130 -1.85 26.98 2.25
CA SER A 130 -1.23 25.66 2.45
C SER A 130 -2.25 24.52 2.62
N VAL A 131 -3.47 24.83 3.08
CA VAL A 131 -4.58 23.88 3.21
C VAL A 131 -4.98 23.30 1.85
N TYR A 132 -4.89 24.09 0.78
CA TYR A 132 -5.16 23.61 -0.59
C TYR A 132 -4.11 22.60 -1.04
N LEU A 133 -2.82 22.90 -0.82
CA LEU A 133 -1.72 21.98 -1.14
C LEU A 133 -1.86 20.66 -0.35
N ALA A 134 -2.07 20.76 0.97
CA ALA A 134 -2.21 19.60 1.85
C ALA A 134 -3.42 18.73 1.47
N THR A 135 -4.55 19.35 1.15
CA THR A 135 -5.75 18.66 0.64
C THR A 135 -5.45 17.97 -0.68
N GLY A 136 -4.77 18.64 -1.61
CA GLY A 136 -4.34 18.07 -2.88
C GLY A 136 -3.48 16.82 -2.70
N ILE A 137 -2.45 16.87 -1.84
CA ILE A 137 -1.59 15.71 -1.56
C ILE A 137 -2.40 14.54 -1.00
N ALA A 138 -3.28 14.81 -0.03
CA ALA A 138 -4.12 13.79 0.59
C ALA A 138 -5.06 13.14 -0.42
N VAL A 139 -5.76 13.93 -1.23
CA VAL A 139 -6.69 13.44 -2.26
C VAL A 139 -5.93 12.69 -3.36
N GLY A 140 -4.83 13.24 -3.86
CA GLY A 140 -4.01 12.62 -4.91
C GLY A 140 -3.43 11.28 -4.48
N MET A 141 -2.86 11.19 -3.28
CA MET A 141 -2.29 9.94 -2.77
C MET A 141 -3.36 8.88 -2.55
N ASN A 142 -4.42 9.21 -1.82
CA ASN A 142 -5.44 8.22 -1.45
C ASN A 142 -6.32 7.84 -2.66
N GLY A 143 -6.61 8.78 -3.56
CA GLY A 143 -7.31 8.53 -4.82
C GLY A 143 -6.53 7.58 -5.72
N THR A 144 -5.23 7.83 -5.94
CA THR A 144 -4.38 6.94 -6.74
C THR A 144 -4.27 5.55 -6.11
N LEU A 145 -4.11 5.45 -4.79
CA LEU A 145 -4.08 4.15 -4.11
C LEU A 145 -5.41 3.40 -4.21
N LEU A 146 -6.54 4.11 -4.14
CA LEU A 146 -7.87 3.53 -4.29
C LEU A 146 -8.08 2.98 -5.71
N ALA A 147 -7.75 3.79 -6.73
CA ALA A 147 -7.83 3.38 -8.13
C ALA A 147 -6.92 2.18 -8.42
N ARG A 148 -5.67 2.22 -7.99
CA ARG A 148 -4.72 1.10 -8.17
C ARG A 148 -5.14 -0.14 -7.41
N ARG A 149 -5.72 -0.01 -6.21
CA ARG A 149 -6.31 -1.13 -5.47
C ARG A 149 -7.43 -1.78 -6.29
N MET A 150 -8.34 -1.00 -6.86
CA MET A 150 -9.42 -1.52 -7.72
C MET A 150 -8.84 -2.26 -8.93
N MET A 151 -7.83 -1.69 -9.60
CA MET A 151 -7.16 -2.33 -10.74
C MET A 151 -6.49 -3.65 -10.35
N VAL A 152 -5.72 -3.69 -9.26
CA VAL A 152 -5.04 -4.90 -8.77
C VAL A 152 -6.04 -5.95 -8.30
N SER A 153 -7.13 -5.54 -7.65
CA SER A 153 -8.18 -6.46 -7.20
C SER A 153 -8.98 -7.02 -8.39
N ALA A 154 -9.22 -6.23 -9.43
CA ALA A 154 -9.88 -6.66 -10.67
C ALA A 154 -8.99 -7.57 -11.54
N SER A 155 -7.68 -7.40 -11.47
CA SER A 155 -6.69 -8.29 -12.10
C SER A 155 -6.28 -9.47 -11.20
N GLY A 156 -6.88 -9.57 -10.01
CA GLY A 156 -6.74 -10.70 -9.11
C GLY A 156 -7.40 -11.95 -9.66
N HIS A 157 -6.55 -12.96 -9.90
CA HIS A 157 -6.84 -14.37 -10.12
C HIS A 157 -8.19 -14.86 -9.55
N PRO A 158 -8.87 -15.82 -10.21
CA PRO A 158 -10.15 -16.36 -9.73
C PRO A 158 -10.03 -16.83 -8.28
N ALA A 159 -10.63 -16.05 -7.38
CA ALA A 159 -11.02 -16.47 -6.06
C ALA A 159 -12.18 -17.46 -6.23
N GLY A 160 -11.84 -18.72 -6.51
CA GLY A 160 -12.81 -19.77 -6.73
C GLY A 160 -12.14 -21.00 -7.33
N ILE A 161 -11.87 -21.99 -6.48
CA ILE A 161 -11.30 -23.31 -6.80
C ILE A 161 -9.79 -23.30 -7.08
N ARG A 162 -8.99 -23.05 -6.04
CA ARG A 162 -7.78 -23.86 -5.86
C ARG A 162 -8.11 -24.88 -4.78
N ALA A 163 -8.83 -25.91 -5.18
CA ALA A 163 -9.07 -27.08 -4.35
C ALA A 163 -7.73 -27.51 -3.73
N ALA A 164 -7.74 -27.82 -2.44
CA ALA A 164 -6.61 -28.48 -1.80
C ALA A 164 -6.16 -29.62 -2.72
N SER A 165 -4.94 -29.55 -3.26
CA SER A 165 -4.46 -30.63 -4.10
C SER A 165 -4.15 -31.79 -3.17
N ALA A 166 -4.96 -32.85 -3.29
CA ALA A 166 -4.60 -34.13 -2.72
C ALA A 166 -3.25 -34.53 -3.33
N CYS A 167 -2.31 -34.94 -2.50
CA CYS A 167 -1.02 -35.40 -2.99
C CYS A 167 -1.26 -36.61 -3.90
N PRO A 168 -0.83 -36.60 -5.17
CA PRO A 168 -1.02 -37.74 -6.06
C PRO A 168 -0.29 -39.00 -5.58
N ALA A 169 0.68 -38.85 -4.65
CA ALA A 169 1.44 -39.96 -4.11
C ALA A 169 0.84 -40.59 -2.85
N CYS A 170 0.16 -39.82 -1.99
CA CYS A 170 -0.36 -40.34 -0.71
C CYS A 170 -1.79 -39.89 -0.36
N GLY A 171 -2.46 -39.14 -1.24
CA GLY A 171 -3.81 -38.64 -1.04
C GLY A 171 -3.95 -37.54 0.01
N SER A 172 -2.88 -37.18 0.73
CA SER A 172 -2.99 -36.17 1.79
C SER A 172 -3.35 -34.80 1.23
N ALA A 173 -4.28 -34.12 1.90
CA ALA A 173 -4.64 -32.75 1.55
C ALA A 173 -3.45 -31.82 1.82
N ASN A 174 -3.05 -31.05 0.82
CA ASN A 174 -2.01 -30.03 0.98
C ASN A 174 -2.58 -28.64 0.76
N ALA A 175 -2.07 -27.68 1.55
CA ALA A 175 -2.41 -26.28 1.38
C ALA A 175 -2.00 -25.78 -0.02
N PRO A 176 -2.76 -24.85 -0.63
CA PRO A 176 -2.47 -24.36 -1.96
C PRO A 176 -1.09 -23.69 -2.04
N GLY A 177 -0.37 -23.92 -3.14
CA GLY A 177 0.95 -23.31 -3.38
C GLY A 177 2.14 -24.02 -2.73
N ARG A 178 1.93 -25.14 -2.04
CA ARG A 178 3.04 -25.96 -1.49
C ARG A 178 3.82 -26.64 -2.63
N LYS A 179 5.15 -26.48 -2.61
CA LYS A 179 6.05 -27.16 -3.56
C LYS A 179 6.21 -28.65 -3.26
N PHE A 180 6.06 -29.03 -1.99
CA PHE A 180 6.21 -30.40 -1.48
C PHE A 180 5.07 -30.77 -0.53
N CYS A 181 4.70 -32.04 -0.52
CA CYS A 181 3.70 -32.61 0.37
C CYS A 181 4.18 -32.57 1.83
N GLY A 182 3.35 -32.07 2.74
CA GLY A 182 3.67 -32.00 4.17
C GLY A 182 3.68 -33.35 4.88
N ALA A 183 3.05 -34.38 4.29
CA ALA A 183 2.98 -35.72 4.88
C ALA A 183 4.06 -36.67 4.34
N CYS A 184 4.35 -36.63 3.02
CA CYS A 184 5.27 -37.59 2.38
C CYS A 184 6.48 -36.94 1.70
N GLY A 185 6.60 -35.61 1.71
CA GLY A 185 7.75 -34.90 1.13
C GLY A 185 7.81 -34.84 -0.41
N ARG A 186 6.87 -35.48 -1.12
CA ARG A 186 6.87 -35.54 -2.60
C ARG A 186 6.55 -34.18 -3.22
N SER A 187 7.17 -33.86 -4.36
CA SER A 187 6.90 -32.61 -5.08
C SER A 187 5.48 -32.57 -5.66
N LEU A 188 4.80 -31.43 -5.50
CA LEU A 188 3.45 -31.19 -6.01
C LEU A 188 3.45 -30.44 -7.35
N ALA A 189 4.63 -30.00 -7.82
CA ALA A 189 4.81 -29.27 -9.07
C ALA A 189 4.68 -30.13 -10.34
N ALA A 190 4.61 -31.46 -10.20
CA ALA A 190 4.64 -32.42 -11.30
C ALA A 190 3.26 -32.92 -11.78
N ALA A 191 2.17 -32.24 -11.39
CA ALA A 191 0.82 -32.64 -11.80
C ALA A 191 0.48 -32.30 -13.26
N ALA A 192 1.38 -31.64 -14.01
CA ALA A 192 1.22 -31.40 -15.44
C ALA A 192 1.94 -32.49 -16.26
N ALA A 193 1.15 -33.45 -16.75
CA ALA A 193 1.44 -34.39 -17.83
C ALA A 193 2.75 -35.21 -17.72
N GLY A 194 2.67 -36.38 -17.09
CA GLY A 194 3.64 -37.46 -17.30
C GLY A 194 3.37 -38.19 -18.62
N THR A 195 4.42 -38.61 -19.33
CA THR A 195 4.31 -39.40 -20.57
C THR A 195 4.09 -40.87 -20.22
N ALA A 196 3.11 -41.52 -20.84
CA ALA A 196 2.90 -42.97 -20.70
C ALA A 196 4.04 -43.74 -21.39
N CYS A 197 4.62 -44.73 -20.72
CA CYS A 197 5.63 -45.59 -21.30
C CYS A 197 5.01 -46.47 -22.40
N PRO A 198 5.51 -46.42 -23.66
CA PRO A 198 4.94 -47.19 -24.76
C PRO A 198 5.10 -48.71 -24.60
N ALA A 199 6.04 -49.18 -23.77
CA ALA A 199 6.32 -50.60 -23.59
C ALA A 199 5.49 -51.27 -22.49
N CYS A 200 5.09 -50.53 -21.45
CA CYS A 200 4.41 -51.12 -20.29
C CYS A 200 3.22 -50.29 -19.76
N GLY A 201 2.90 -49.17 -20.40
CA GLY A 201 1.79 -48.28 -20.03
C GLY A 201 2.03 -47.45 -18.76
N ASN A 202 3.14 -47.64 -18.05
CA ASN A 202 3.40 -46.91 -16.80
C ASN A 202 3.67 -45.41 -17.05
N THR A 203 3.01 -44.52 -16.29
CA THR A 203 3.20 -43.07 -16.40
C THR A 203 4.55 -42.65 -15.80
N ALA A 204 5.40 -42.05 -16.62
CA ALA A 204 6.71 -41.55 -16.19
C ALA A 204 6.62 -40.08 -15.78
N SER A 205 7.40 -39.69 -14.78
CA SER A 205 7.51 -38.28 -14.38
C SER A 205 8.19 -37.45 -15.48
N PRO A 206 7.83 -36.16 -15.63
CA PRO A 206 8.47 -35.27 -16.59
C PRO A 206 10.00 -35.26 -16.43
N GLY A 207 10.73 -35.47 -17.52
CA GLY A 207 12.20 -35.43 -17.54
C GLY A 207 12.93 -36.75 -17.25
N GLN A 208 12.25 -37.89 -17.10
CA GLN A 208 12.89 -39.19 -16.94
C GLN A 208 13.38 -39.77 -18.28
N SER A 209 14.66 -40.17 -18.34
CA SER A 209 15.25 -40.82 -19.52
C SER A 209 14.87 -42.30 -19.64
N PHE A 210 14.53 -42.96 -18.53
CA PHE A 210 14.18 -44.39 -18.48
C PHE A 210 12.92 -44.62 -17.65
N CYS A 211 12.14 -45.63 -18.00
CA CYS A 211 10.96 -46.04 -17.25
C CYS A 211 11.37 -46.78 -15.97
N ASN A 212 10.95 -46.29 -14.81
CA ASN A 212 11.26 -46.91 -13.51
C ASN A 212 10.61 -48.30 -13.28
N ARG A 213 9.71 -48.74 -14.17
CA ARG A 213 9.04 -50.05 -14.03
C ARG A 213 9.67 -51.13 -14.89
N CYS A 214 9.99 -50.82 -16.15
CA CYS A 214 10.50 -51.80 -17.11
C CYS A 214 11.91 -51.48 -17.65
N GLY A 215 12.51 -50.36 -17.25
CA GLY A 215 13.86 -49.95 -17.69
C GLY A 215 13.93 -49.42 -19.13
N ARG A 216 12.82 -49.35 -19.87
CA ARG A 216 12.80 -48.87 -21.26
C ARG A 216 13.14 -47.39 -21.37
N SER A 217 13.95 -46.99 -22.36
CA SER A 217 14.21 -45.57 -22.68
C SER A 217 12.91 -44.83 -23.04
N LEU A 218 12.77 -43.60 -22.54
CA LEU A 218 11.66 -42.69 -22.80
C LEU A 218 12.09 -41.42 -23.56
N ARG A 219 13.40 -41.25 -23.79
CA ARG A 219 13.94 -40.36 -24.81
C ARG A 219 14.16 -41.13 -26.11
#